data_AF-A0A9P4QI39-F1
#
_entry.id   AF-A0A9P4QI39-F1
#
_cell.length_a   1.000
_cell.length_b   1.000
_cell.length_c   1.000
_cell.angle_alpha   90.00
_cell.angle_beta   90.00
_cell.angle_gamma   90.00
#
_symmetry.space_group_name_H-M   'P 1'
#
loop_
_entity.id
_entity.type
_entity.pdbx_description
1 polymer ?
#
loop_
_entity_poly.entity_id
_entity_poly.type
_entity_poly.pdbx_seq_one_letter_code
_entity_poly.pdbx_strand_id
1 'polypeptide(L)'
;MHRVLELLELRPPKTTTSSIPYATAVVAHPVVTDLTICVFSPTVSPSTCELDSRIWHRIEKELYLHTSQQSAWLYVALANEEELTAEDLLVMDIKVGESPHNPSFDHSWESRPGGIWVLRSKFSGEIDRAVTEVDVLFGTDAVDPRPQWALMRSPLQIDSQPKVPVPRLSVLHGRAKLGPDPRPALRVRQDGKFKIVQISDTHMGTGVGVCKDAIDAHGNNLPESEADPLTVDFIGKTLDVERPDLVVLTGDQLHHDISDSQSALFKVVAPIIDRSIPFAAVFGNHDSEGIHVLSRMAQMSILQNLPFNLCEPGPEHVDGIGNFCLQILAPAPSQLPLSTLYFLDTHGQISSKIHNPDYDHIKQSQIDWFTDTSQAQRSARDKDGNNNRFYLSLAFLHIPLPEFSDHHLSIRNGHKREPPEGPHFNSQFYDALAREGISALGCGPVNDIYGYPLPG
;
A
#
# COMPACT_ATOMS: atom_id res chain seq x y z
N MET A 1 -9.21 60.71 -8.56
CA MET A 1 -8.55 61.18 -9.80
C MET A 1 -7.50 60.14 -10.18
N HIS A 2 -7.84 59.17 -11.02
CA HIS A 2 -7.77 59.24 -12.50
C HIS A 2 -6.34 59.20 -13.07
N ARG A 3 -5.93 58.02 -13.59
CA ARG A 3 -5.53 57.89 -15.00
C ARG A 3 -5.63 56.44 -15.53
N VAL A 4 -5.99 56.37 -16.81
CA VAL A 4 -6.48 55.27 -17.67
C VAL A 4 -6.13 55.74 -19.11
N LEU A 5 -5.90 54.95 -20.16
CA LEU A 5 -6.06 53.51 -20.45
C LEU A 5 -4.74 52.70 -20.14
N GLU A 6 -4.30 51.59 -20.75
CA GLU A 6 -4.67 50.92 -22.01
C GLU A 6 -4.30 49.42 -22.07
N LEU A 7 -5.09 48.62 -22.79
CA LEU A 7 -4.79 47.21 -23.09
C LEU A 7 -3.82 47.10 -24.28
N LEU A 8 -2.88 46.16 -24.21
CA LEU A 8 -2.26 45.57 -25.40
C LEU A 8 -2.23 44.04 -25.26
N GLU A 9 -2.92 43.37 -26.19
CA GLU A 9 -2.91 41.92 -26.32
C GLU A 9 -1.51 41.43 -26.73
N LEU A 10 -0.86 40.64 -25.88
CA LEU A 10 0.34 39.89 -26.26
C LEU A 10 0.02 38.40 -26.26
N ARG A 11 -0.03 37.84 -27.46
CA ARG A 11 -0.17 36.39 -27.70
C ARG A 11 0.99 35.65 -27.00
N PRO A 12 0.75 34.49 -26.38
CA PRO A 12 1.83 33.72 -25.76
C PRO A 12 2.85 33.28 -26.82
N PRO A 13 4.16 33.30 -26.50
CA PRO A 13 5.18 32.81 -27.41
C PRO A 13 5.04 31.30 -27.61
N LYS A 14 5.27 30.83 -28.84
CA LYS A 14 5.33 29.39 -29.15
C LYS A 14 6.47 28.74 -28.36
N THR A 15 6.12 27.98 -27.32
CA THR A 15 7.05 27.07 -26.65
C THR A 15 7.33 25.88 -27.58
N THR A 16 8.45 25.91 -28.27
CA THR A 16 9.03 24.73 -28.92
C THR A 16 9.36 23.70 -27.86
N THR A 17 8.56 22.63 -27.78
CA THR A 17 8.81 21.45 -26.95
C THR A 17 10.03 20.70 -27.46
N SER A 18 11.22 21.08 -26.95
CA SER A 18 12.41 20.24 -27.02
C SER A 18 12.32 19.18 -25.92
N SER A 19 11.50 18.15 -26.14
CA SER A 19 11.53 16.95 -25.31
C SER A 19 12.87 16.23 -25.52
N ILE A 20 13.76 16.31 -24.53
CA ILE A 20 14.88 15.38 -24.39
C ILE A 20 14.29 14.13 -23.71
N PRO A 21 14.17 12.98 -24.40
CA PRO A 21 13.75 11.76 -23.73
C PRO A 21 14.95 11.19 -22.97
N TYR A 22 14.93 11.29 -21.63
CA TYR A 22 15.55 10.25 -20.82
C TYR A 22 14.69 8.99 -20.93
N ALA A 23 14.89 8.26 -22.03
CA ALA A 23 14.33 6.94 -22.20
C ALA A 23 15.17 5.97 -21.35
N THR A 24 14.80 5.79 -20.08
CA THR A 24 15.11 4.55 -19.38
C THR A 24 14.47 3.43 -20.19
N ALA A 25 15.30 2.56 -20.77
CA ALA A 25 14.82 1.41 -21.53
C ALA A 25 14.10 0.47 -20.55
N VAL A 26 12.77 0.38 -20.66
CA VAL A 26 11.99 -0.56 -19.87
C VAL A 26 12.33 -1.96 -20.39
N VAL A 27 13.14 -2.69 -19.62
CA VAL A 27 13.53 -4.07 -19.95
C VAL A 27 12.27 -4.94 -19.86
N ALA A 28 11.87 -5.55 -20.98
CA ALA A 28 10.62 -6.31 -21.06
C ALA A 28 10.63 -7.60 -20.22
N HIS A 29 11.81 -8.20 -20.06
CA HIS A 29 12.05 -9.41 -19.27
C HIS A 29 13.37 -9.25 -18.49
N PRO A 30 13.37 -8.55 -17.34
CA PRO A 30 14.59 -8.28 -16.60
C PRO A 30 15.14 -9.53 -15.91
N VAL A 31 16.45 -9.73 -16.02
CA VAL A 31 17.21 -10.76 -15.32
C VAL A 31 18.39 -10.09 -14.62
N VAL A 32 18.68 -10.50 -13.38
CA VAL A 32 19.75 -9.91 -12.58
C VAL A 32 21.09 -10.56 -12.94
N THR A 33 22.05 -9.74 -13.37
CA THR A 33 23.41 -10.18 -13.76
C THR A 33 24.46 -9.85 -12.70
N ASP A 34 24.19 -8.85 -11.85
CA ASP A 34 24.98 -8.50 -10.68
C ASP A 34 24.18 -7.62 -9.70
N LEU A 35 24.67 -7.45 -8.47
CA LEU A 35 24.19 -6.44 -7.53
C LEU A 35 25.33 -5.92 -6.65
N THR A 36 25.23 -4.68 -6.18
CA THR A 36 26.21 -4.08 -5.27
C THR A 36 25.57 -3.00 -4.39
N ILE A 37 26.16 -2.73 -3.22
CA ILE A 37 25.78 -1.60 -2.37
C ILE A 37 26.81 -0.49 -2.55
N CYS A 38 26.30 0.71 -2.79
CA CYS A 38 27.10 1.91 -2.93
C CYS A 38 26.87 2.86 -1.77
N VAL A 39 27.95 3.20 -1.07
CA VAL A 39 27.95 4.09 0.11
C VAL A 39 28.57 5.43 -0.26
N PHE A 40 27.84 6.51 -0.01
CA PHE A 40 28.22 7.88 -0.29
C PHE A 40 28.44 8.62 1.03
N SER A 41 29.66 9.11 1.24
CA SER A 41 30.06 9.88 2.42
C SER A 41 30.47 11.31 2.01
N PRO A 42 30.10 12.36 2.75
CA PRO A 42 30.51 13.74 2.45
C PRO A 42 32.03 13.98 2.54
N THR A 43 32.80 13.03 3.09
CA THR A 43 34.27 13.15 3.28
C THR A 43 35.11 12.29 2.33
N VAL A 44 34.49 11.49 1.46
CA VAL A 44 35.20 10.54 0.56
C VAL A 44 34.91 10.90 -0.89
N SER A 45 35.94 10.93 -1.74
CA SER A 45 35.75 11.14 -3.18
C SER A 45 34.87 10.04 -3.79
N PRO A 46 33.94 10.35 -4.72
CA PRO A 46 32.90 9.42 -5.19
C PRO A 46 33.40 8.24 -6.07
N SER A 47 34.71 8.03 -6.19
CA SER A 47 35.34 7.14 -7.17
C SER A 47 35.09 5.64 -6.96
N THR A 48 34.42 5.22 -5.89
CA THR A 48 34.05 3.81 -5.64
C THR A 48 32.69 3.42 -6.23
N CYS A 49 31.92 4.37 -6.79
CA CYS A 49 30.52 4.18 -7.18
C CYS A 49 30.15 4.82 -8.53
N GLU A 50 31.10 4.87 -9.48
CA GLU A 50 30.84 5.24 -10.87
C GLU A 50 30.23 4.05 -11.64
N LEU A 51 28.91 3.87 -11.51
CA LEU A 51 28.14 2.83 -12.20
C LEU A 51 27.47 3.38 -13.47
N ASP A 52 27.51 2.64 -14.58
CA ASP A 52 26.79 3.00 -15.81
C ASP A 52 25.27 2.83 -15.61
N SER A 53 24.54 3.95 -15.63
CA SER A 53 23.09 4.01 -15.39
C SER A 53 22.24 3.35 -16.49
N ARG A 54 22.85 2.87 -17.58
CA ARG A 54 22.19 2.02 -18.59
C ARG A 54 22.16 0.55 -18.22
N ILE A 55 23.01 0.14 -17.27
CA ILE A 55 23.15 -1.25 -16.79
C ILE A 55 22.66 -1.35 -15.36
N TRP A 56 23.12 -0.44 -14.51
CA TRP A 56 22.88 -0.42 -13.07
C TRP A 56 21.69 0.44 -12.70
N HIS A 57 20.68 -0.21 -12.13
CA HIS A 57 19.44 0.40 -11.68
C HIS A 57 19.46 0.49 -10.16
N ARG A 58 19.12 1.67 -9.61
CA ARG A 58 19.05 1.88 -8.16
C ARG A 58 17.71 1.40 -7.63
N ILE A 59 17.72 0.64 -6.54
CA ILE A 59 16.52 0.43 -5.72
C ILE A 59 16.33 1.69 -4.89
N GLU A 60 15.19 2.36 -5.05
CA GLU A 60 14.87 3.67 -4.45
C GLU A 60 14.52 3.57 -2.95
N LYS A 61 15.41 2.93 -2.18
CA LYS A 61 15.34 2.74 -0.72
C LYS A 61 16.71 3.01 -0.12
N GLU A 62 16.80 4.04 0.73
CA GLU A 62 18.06 4.42 1.40
C GLU A 62 18.30 3.51 2.60
N LEU A 63 19.43 2.80 2.61
CA LEU A 63 19.65 1.68 3.53
C LEU A 63 19.88 2.12 4.99
N TYR A 64 20.23 3.38 5.25
CA TYR A 64 20.28 3.96 6.61
C TYR A 64 18.98 4.65 7.04
N LEU A 65 17.91 4.58 6.23
CA LEU A 65 16.62 5.23 6.48
C LEU A 65 16.76 6.72 6.85
N HIS A 66 17.70 7.40 6.20
CA HIS A 66 18.02 8.83 6.38
C HIS A 66 18.50 9.24 7.78
N THR A 67 18.88 8.26 8.62
CA THR A 67 19.36 8.49 10.01
C THR A 67 20.88 8.71 10.12
N SER A 68 21.61 8.60 9.01
CA SER A 68 23.07 8.71 8.94
C SER A 68 23.52 9.96 8.15
N GLN A 69 24.75 10.42 8.39
CA GLN A 69 25.41 11.43 7.54
C GLN A 69 25.94 10.83 6.23
N GLN A 70 26.05 9.51 6.17
CA GLN A 70 26.28 8.77 4.92
C GLN A 70 24.93 8.34 4.34
N SER A 71 24.88 8.10 3.04
CA SER A 71 23.76 7.37 2.42
C SER A 71 24.27 6.10 1.77
N ALA A 72 23.48 5.04 1.78
CA ALA A 72 23.78 3.79 1.12
C ALA A 72 22.59 3.34 0.29
N TRP A 73 22.86 2.83 -0.91
CA TRP A 73 21.83 2.42 -1.87
C TRP A 73 22.21 1.08 -2.50
N LEU A 74 21.22 0.22 -2.73
CA LEU A 74 21.37 -1.01 -3.49
C LEU A 74 21.25 -0.71 -4.99
N TYR A 75 22.19 -1.20 -5.78
CA TYR A 75 22.17 -1.17 -7.23
C TYR A 75 22.14 -2.58 -7.79
N VAL A 76 21.33 -2.78 -8.84
CA VAL A 76 21.11 -4.07 -9.51
C VAL A 76 21.45 -3.90 -10.98
N ALA A 77 22.33 -4.75 -11.50
CA ALA A 77 22.60 -4.84 -12.93
C ALA A 77 21.55 -5.72 -13.60
N LEU A 78 20.87 -5.19 -14.61
CA LEU A 78 19.80 -5.86 -15.32
C LEU A 78 20.19 -6.12 -16.79
N ALA A 79 19.79 -7.28 -17.30
CA ALA A 79 19.81 -7.60 -18.73
C ALA A 79 18.42 -8.04 -19.20
N ASN A 80 18.13 -7.87 -20.48
CA ASN A 80 16.93 -8.40 -21.13
C ASN A 80 17.16 -9.86 -21.49
N GLU A 81 16.22 -10.76 -21.15
CA GLU A 81 16.32 -12.18 -21.48
C GLU A 81 16.57 -12.44 -22.98
N GLU A 82 15.97 -11.63 -23.86
CA GLU A 82 16.11 -11.72 -25.32
C GLU A 82 17.52 -11.33 -25.84
N GLU A 83 18.32 -10.66 -25.02
CA GLU A 83 19.68 -10.19 -25.35
C GLU A 83 20.78 -11.10 -24.76
N LEU A 84 20.40 -12.08 -23.93
CA LEU A 84 21.35 -12.98 -23.25
C LEU A 84 21.99 -13.99 -24.21
N THR A 85 23.29 -14.20 -24.02
CA THR A 85 24.10 -15.21 -24.71
C THR A 85 24.62 -16.25 -23.70
N ALA A 86 25.09 -17.41 -24.20
CA ALA A 86 25.65 -18.46 -23.35
C ALA A 86 26.96 -18.07 -22.61
N GLU A 87 27.54 -16.90 -22.91
CA GLU A 87 28.70 -16.37 -22.18
C GLU A 87 28.32 -15.41 -21.05
N ASP A 88 27.08 -14.92 -21.02
CA ASP A 88 26.61 -13.99 -20.00
C ASP A 88 26.40 -14.70 -18.66
N LEU A 89 26.81 -14.02 -17.58
CA LEU A 89 26.69 -14.51 -16.21
C LEU A 89 25.42 -13.98 -15.56
N LEU A 90 24.55 -14.89 -15.13
CA LEU A 90 23.35 -14.58 -14.36
C LEU A 90 23.59 -14.80 -12.88
N VAL A 91 22.89 -14.05 -12.04
CA VAL A 91 22.80 -14.32 -10.60
C VAL A 91 21.83 -15.49 -10.39
N MET A 92 22.28 -16.54 -9.70
CA MET A 92 21.51 -17.78 -9.49
C MET A 92 21.04 -17.96 -8.05
N ASP A 93 21.73 -17.35 -7.09
CA ASP A 93 21.40 -17.37 -5.66
C ASP A 93 22.12 -16.17 -5.00
N ILE A 94 21.53 -15.60 -3.95
CA ILE A 94 22.09 -14.47 -3.20
C ILE A 94 21.98 -14.79 -1.71
N LYS A 95 23.06 -14.57 -0.97
CA LYS A 95 23.13 -14.78 0.48
C LYS A 95 23.67 -13.54 1.18
N VAL A 96 23.32 -13.39 2.45
CA VAL A 96 23.81 -12.32 3.30
C VAL A 96 24.34 -12.91 4.60
N GLY A 97 25.53 -12.45 5.01
CA GLY A 97 26.18 -12.86 6.26
C GLY A 97 27.50 -13.61 6.03
N GLU A 98 27.66 -14.73 6.72
CA GLU A 98 28.88 -15.56 6.67
C GLU A 98 29.15 -16.10 5.26
N SER A 99 30.44 -16.31 4.96
CA SER A 99 30.90 -16.78 3.66
C SER A 99 30.34 -18.19 3.35
N PRO A 100 29.56 -18.37 2.27
CA PRO A 100 29.05 -19.68 1.90
C PRO A 100 30.18 -20.63 1.48
N HIS A 101 30.02 -21.92 1.78
CA HIS A 101 30.91 -22.94 1.20
C HIS A 101 30.73 -23.00 -0.33
N ASN A 102 31.84 -22.96 -1.08
CA ASN A 102 31.80 -23.07 -2.54
C ASN A 102 31.30 -24.46 -2.97
N PRO A 103 30.22 -24.55 -3.78
CA PRO A 103 29.62 -25.83 -4.15
C PRO A 103 30.43 -26.64 -5.17
N SER A 104 31.29 -26.01 -5.97
CA SER A 104 32.19 -26.67 -6.93
C SER A 104 33.35 -25.73 -7.35
N PHE A 105 34.23 -26.19 -8.24
CA PHE A 105 35.27 -25.36 -8.86
C PHE A 105 34.72 -24.36 -9.89
N ASP A 106 33.62 -24.69 -10.58
CA ASP A 106 33.04 -23.88 -11.66
C ASP A 106 31.97 -22.89 -11.17
N HIS A 107 31.62 -22.93 -9.88
CA HIS A 107 30.64 -22.07 -9.24
C HIS A 107 31.20 -21.49 -7.93
N SER A 108 31.81 -20.31 -8.02
CA SER A 108 32.33 -19.58 -6.86
C SER A 108 31.33 -18.54 -6.36
N TRP A 109 31.13 -18.47 -5.05
CA TRP A 109 30.47 -17.33 -4.42
C TRP A 109 31.38 -16.11 -4.46
N GLU A 110 30.86 -15.00 -4.98
CA GLU A 110 31.58 -13.72 -5.00
C GLU A 110 31.04 -12.79 -3.91
N SER A 111 31.94 -12.11 -3.19
CA SER A 111 31.55 -11.12 -2.20
C SER A 111 31.17 -9.77 -2.85
N ARG A 112 30.23 -9.06 -2.20
CA ARG A 112 29.82 -7.67 -2.48
C ARG A 112 29.70 -6.91 -1.16
N PRO A 113 29.69 -5.56 -1.17
CA PRO A 113 29.53 -4.76 0.06
C PRO A 113 28.23 -5.08 0.81
N GLY A 114 28.19 -4.83 2.13
CA GLY A 114 27.04 -5.14 2.99
C GLY A 114 26.90 -6.62 3.37
N GLY A 115 27.98 -7.41 3.28
CA GLY A 115 27.97 -8.84 3.63
C GLY A 115 27.22 -9.71 2.62
N ILE A 116 27.01 -9.20 1.40
CA ILE A 116 26.34 -9.90 0.31
C ILE A 116 27.30 -10.89 -0.34
N TRP A 117 26.77 -12.06 -0.68
CA TRP A 117 27.41 -13.08 -1.50
C TRP A 117 26.51 -13.41 -2.69
N VAL A 118 27.09 -13.41 -3.89
CA VAL A 118 26.38 -13.64 -5.15
C VAL A 118 26.93 -14.91 -5.78
N LEU A 119 26.06 -15.87 -6.11
CA LEU A 119 26.41 -17.03 -6.91
C LEU A 119 26.07 -16.76 -8.37
N ARG A 120 27.05 -16.85 -9.27
CA ARG A 120 26.83 -16.64 -10.71
C ARG A 120 27.14 -17.88 -11.53
N SER A 121 26.42 -18.03 -12.64
CA SER A 121 26.73 -19.03 -13.67
C SER A 121 26.38 -18.52 -15.06
N LYS A 122 26.99 -19.12 -16.08
CA LYS A 122 26.64 -18.89 -17.48
C LYS A 122 25.16 -19.18 -17.73
N PHE A 123 24.53 -18.37 -18.56
CA PHE A 123 23.15 -18.56 -19.00
C PHE A 123 22.99 -19.92 -19.71
N SER A 124 22.07 -20.75 -19.21
CA SER A 124 21.80 -22.09 -19.75
C SER A 124 20.69 -22.13 -20.81
N GLY A 125 20.15 -20.99 -21.22
CA GLY A 125 18.98 -20.89 -22.10
C GLY A 125 17.63 -20.83 -21.37
N GLU A 126 17.62 -20.85 -20.04
CA GLU A 126 16.41 -20.76 -19.19
C GLU A 126 16.70 -19.84 -17.99
N ILE A 127 15.72 -19.02 -17.58
CA ILE A 127 15.84 -18.09 -16.45
C ILE A 127 15.12 -18.54 -15.17
N ASP A 128 14.40 -19.67 -15.20
CA ASP A 128 13.54 -20.15 -14.09
C ASP A 128 14.26 -20.34 -12.75
N ARG A 129 15.60 -20.44 -12.78
CA ARG A 129 16.47 -20.60 -11.61
C ARG A 129 17.35 -19.37 -11.33
N ALA A 130 17.33 -18.38 -12.20
CA ALA A 130 18.06 -17.12 -12.01
C ALA A 130 17.25 -16.16 -11.12
N VAL A 131 17.93 -15.24 -10.46
CA VAL A 131 17.30 -14.09 -9.80
C VAL A 131 16.85 -13.11 -10.88
N THR A 132 15.59 -12.71 -10.83
CA THR A 132 14.95 -11.81 -11.81
C THR A 132 14.63 -10.45 -11.21
N GLU A 133 14.30 -10.41 -9.93
CA GLU A 133 14.03 -9.17 -9.18
C GLU A 133 14.69 -9.22 -7.79
N VAL A 134 15.12 -8.05 -7.31
CA VAL A 134 15.68 -7.83 -5.97
C VAL A 134 15.06 -6.57 -5.39
N ASP A 135 14.66 -6.64 -4.12
CA ASP A 135 14.06 -5.55 -3.36
C ASP A 135 14.67 -5.51 -1.94
N VAL A 136 14.42 -4.43 -1.21
CA VAL A 136 14.85 -4.25 0.19
C VAL A 136 13.64 -4.04 1.08
N LEU A 137 13.53 -4.79 2.16
CA LEU A 137 12.54 -4.57 3.21
C LEU A 137 13.24 -4.34 4.55
N PHE A 138 12.61 -3.58 5.44
CA PHE A 138 13.21 -3.09 6.67
C PHE A 138 12.52 -3.66 7.92
N GLY A 139 13.31 -3.90 8.96
CA GLY A 139 12.83 -4.36 10.26
C GLY A 139 13.27 -5.78 10.62
N THR A 140 13.26 -6.11 11.91
CA THR A 140 13.41 -7.50 12.40
C THR A 140 12.15 -8.32 12.15
N ASP A 141 11.02 -7.63 12.09
CA ASP A 141 9.63 -8.01 11.85
C ASP A 141 9.21 -7.92 10.37
N ALA A 142 10.14 -7.61 9.46
CA ALA A 142 9.87 -7.53 8.02
C ALA A 142 9.29 -8.84 7.47
N VAL A 143 8.29 -8.73 6.60
CA VAL A 143 7.64 -9.84 5.89
C VAL A 143 7.47 -9.48 4.42
N ASP A 144 7.48 -10.49 3.54
CA ASP A 144 7.19 -10.31 2.12
C ASP A 144 6.02 -11.21 1.71
N PRO A 145 4.80 -10.65 1.50
CA PRO A 145 3.61 -11.42 1.14
C PRO A 145 3.49 -11.64 -0.38
N ARG A 146 4.46 -11.21 -1.19
CA ARG A 146 4.44 -11.44 -2.64
C ARG A 146 4.70 -12.92 -2.95
N PRO A 147 3.89 -13.57 -3.82
CA PRO A 147 4.11 -14.97 -4.19
C PRO A 147 5.51 -15.23 -4.75
N GLN A 148 6.16 -16.29 -4.27
CA GLN A 148 7.52 -16.75 -4.67
C GLN A 148 8.69 -15.82 -4.30
N TRP A 149 8.46 -14.67 -3.66
CA TRP A 149 9.54 -13.85 -3.13
C TRP A 149 10.16 -14.48 -1.88
N ALA A 150 11.47 -14.37 -1.73
CA ALA A 150 12.24 -14.95 -0.64
C ALA A 150 12.98 -13.86 0.15
N LEU A 151 12.42 -13.50 1.31
CA LEU A 151 13.05 -12.55 2.24
C LEU A 151 14.20 -13.21 3.02
N MET A 152 15.37 -12.57 3.04
CA MET A 152 16.56 -13.08 3.69
C MET A 152 16.54 -12.92 5.22
N ARG A 153 16.87 -14.00 5.92
CA ARG A 153 16.92 -14.06 7.40
C ARG A 153 18.06 -13.26 8.00
N SER A 154 19.16 -13.07 7.28
CA SER A 154 20.26 -12.20 7.69
C SER A 154 20.02 -10.79 7.14
N PRO A 155 20.09 -9.73 7.97
CA PRO A 155 20.10 -8.36 7.47
C PRO A 155 21.43 -8.03 6.81
N LEU A 156 21.44 -7.01 5.95
CA LEU A 156 22.65 -6.47 5.35
C LEU A 156 23.61 -5.96 6.43
N GLN A 157 24.90 -6.27 6.28
CA GLN A 157 25.96 -5.88 7.20
C GLN A 157 26.44 -4.45 6.91
N ILE A 158 25.60 -3.48 7.24
CA ILE A 158 25.90 -2.05 7.17
C ILE A 158 26.02 -1.45 8.57
N ASP A 159 26.74 -0.34 8.71
CA ASP A 159 26.98 0.34 9.99
C ASP A 159 25.84 1.31 10.32
N SER A 160 24.67 0.77 10.70
CA SER A 160 23.49 1.53 11.11
C SER A 160 23.40 1.66 12.64
N GLN A 161 22.71 2.71 13.12
CA GLN A 161 22.48 2.85 14.57
C GLN A 161 21.55 1.72 15.08
N PRO A 162 21.72 1.20 16.32
CA PRO A 162 20.96 0.05 16.81
C PRO A 162 19.43 0.18 16.85
N LYS A 163 18.88 1.40 16.71
CA LYS A 163 17.44 1.67 16.68
C LYS A 163 16.85 1.74 15.26
N VAL A 164 17.69 1.71 14.23
CA VAL A 164 17.26 1.81 12.83
C VAL A 164 16.77 0.44 12.36
N PRO A 165 15.56 0.32 11.80
CA PRO A 165 15.08 -0.92 11.21
C PRO A 165 16.09 -1.51 10.21
N VAL A 166 16.52 -2.75 10.46
CA VAL A 166 17.59 -3.36 9.68
C VAL A 166 17.13 -3.71 8.25
N PRO A 167 17.89 -3.34 7.19
CA PRO A 167 17.52 -3.69 5.83
C PRO A 167 17.84 -5.16 5.50
N ARG A 168 16.96 -5.79 4.74
CA ARG A 168 17.00 -7.19 4.32
C ARG A 168 16.72 -7.26 2.83
N LEU A 169 17.46 -8.10 2.10
CA LEU A 169 17.15 -8.39 0.70
C LEU A 169 15.92 -9.31 0.64
N SER A 170 15.00 -9.01 -0.28
CA SER A 170 14.01 -9.96 -0.78
C SER A 170 14.26 -10.19 -2.26
N VAL A 171 14.10 -11.44 -2.72
CA VAL A 171 14.49 -11.84 -4.08
C VAL A 171 13.45 -12.72 -4.73
N LEU A 172 13.21 -12.52 -6.03
CA LEU A 172 12.41 -13.39 -6.87
C LEU A 172 13.33 -14.26 -7.73
N HIS A 173 13.01 -15.56 -7.83
CA HIS A 173 13.68 -16.48 -8.75
C HIS A 173 12.73 -16.89 -9.88
N GLY A 174 13.24 -16.84 -11.11
CA GLY A 174 12.46 -17.10 -12.31
C GLY A 174 11.36 -16.06 -12.53
N ARG A 175 10.39 -16.40 -13.38
CA ARG A 175 9.24 -15.52 -13.60
C ARG A 175 8.25 -15.68 -12.44
N ALA A 176 7.76 -14.56 -11.90
CA ALA A 176 6.61 -14.57 -11.00
C ALA A 176 5.46 -15.28 -11.74
N LYS A 177 5.01 -16.43 -11.21
CA LYS A 177 3.84 -17.09 -11.74
C LYS A 177 2.67 -16.24 -11.29
N LEU A 178 2.06 -15.55 -12.26
CA LEU A 178 0.68 -15.12 -12.13
C LEU A 178 -0.10 -16.33 -11.61
N GLY A 179 -0.60 -16.22 -10.39
CA GLY A 179 -1.58 -17.16 -9.87
C GLY A 179 -2.83 -17.14 -10.76
N PRO A 180 -3.86 -17.94 -10.46
CA PRO A 180 -5.15 -17.75 -11.10
C PRO A 180 -5.74 -16.39 -10.71
N ASP A 181 -5.36 -15.33 -11.44
CA ASP A 181 -6.06 -14.05 -11.50
C ASP A 181 -7.30 -14.27 -12.36
N PRO A 182 -8.43 -14.47 -11.69
CA PRO A 182 -9.35 -13.36 -11.59
C PRO A 182 -9.44 -12.88 -10.14
N ARG A 183 -9.29 -11.56 -9.95
CA ARG A 183 -9.83 -10.80 -8.80
C ARG A 183 -11.11 -11.50 -8.31
N PRO A 184 -11.09 -12.19 -7.17
CA PRO A 184 -12.09 -13.21 -6.88
C PRO A 184 -13.45 -12.54 -6.73
N ALA A 185 -14.39 -12.92 -7.60
CA ALA A 185 -15.73 -12.37 -7.58
C ALA A 185 -16.36 -12.60 -6.20
N LEU A 186 -16.56 -11.52 -5.45
CA LEU A 186 -17.15 -11.56 -4.11
C LEU A 186 -18.55 -12.17 -4.22
N ARG A 187 -18.80 -13.23 -3.45
CA ARG A 187 -20.04 -14.01 -3.56
C ARG A 187 -20.59 -14.35 -2.18
N VAL A 188 -21.88 -14.11 -2.02
CA VAL A 188 -22.64 -14.68 -0.91
C VAL A 188 -22.48 -16.20 -0.96
N ARG A 189 -22.22 -16.80 0.21
CA ARG A 189 -22.02 -18.23 0.36
C ARG A 189 -23.34 -18.99 0.22
N GLN A 190 -23.25 -20.32 0.11
CA GLN A 190 -24.41 -21.20 0.03
C GLN A 190 -25.32 -21.17 1.29
N ASP A 191 -24.82 -20.68 2.44
CA ASP A 191 -25.62 -20.44 3.66
C ASP A 191 -26.37 -19.09 3.66
N GLY A 192 -26.31 -18.33 2.55
CA GLY A 192 -26.94 -17.02 2.40
C GLY A 192 -26.22 -15.88 3.12
N LYS A 193 -24.98 -16.10 3.59
CA LYS A 193 -24.20 -15.10 4.33
C LYS A 193 -22.99 -14.62 3.54
N PHE A 194 -22.55 -13.42 3.91
CA PHE A 194 -21.28 -12.83 3.52
C PHE A 194 -20.76 -12.05 4.73
N LYS A 195 -19.51 -12.26 5.13
CA LYS A 195 -18.89 -11.62 6.29
C LYS A 195 -17.77 -10.67 5.84
N ILE A 196 -17.87 -9.41 6.26
CA ILE A 196 -16.81 -8.42 6.14
C ILE A 196 -16.18 -8.25 7.53
N VAL A 197 -14.85 -8.23 7.59
CA VAL A 197 -14.10 -7.72 8.75
C VAL A 197 -13.50 -6.38 8.33
N GLN A 198 -13.82 -5.32 9.09
CA GLN A 198 -13.21 -4.01 8.92
C GLN A 198 -12.04 -3.89 9.90
N ILE A 199 -10.90 -3.41 9.42
CA ILE A 199 -9.70 -3.10 10.20
C ILE A 199 -9.32 -1.65 9.86
N SER A 200 -8.95 -0.88 10.86
CA SER A 200 -8.66 0.55 10.74
C SER A 200 -7.50 0.88 11.67
N ASP A 201 -6.79 1.99 11.42
CA ASP A 201 -5.94 2.63 12.42
C ASP A 201 -4.86 1.68 13.02
N THR A 202 -4.24 0.84 12.19
CA THR A 202 -3.19 -0.09 12.64
C THR A 202 -1.86 0.62 12.88
N HIS A 203 -1.66 1.81 12.30
CA HIS A 203 -0.50 2.69 12.46
C HIS A 203 0.85 1.97 12.48
N MET A 204 1.07 1.07 11.50
CA MET A 204 2.28 0.24 11.46
C MET A 204 3.52 1.08 11.15
N GLY A 205 4.62 0.78 11.85
CA GLY A 205 5.92 1.39 11.66
C GLY A 205 6.78 0.70 10.60
N THR A 206 7.91 1.30 10.22
CA THR A 206 8.93 0.63 9.38
C THR A 206 9.67 -0.50 10.12
N GLY A 207 9.63 -0.52 11.45
CA GLY A 207 10.06 -1.66 12.29
C GLY A 207 9.02 -1.95 13.35
N VAL A 208 9.42 -2.66 14.42
CA VAL A 208 8.54 -3.22 15.48
C VAL A 208 7.65 -2.24 16.26
N GLY A 209 7.82 -0.93 16.11
CA GLY A 209 7.13 0.08 16.91
C GLY A 209 7.45 0.01 18.41
N VAL A 210 6.84 0.87 19.22
CA VAL A 210 6.94 0.82 20.69
C VAL A 210 5.60 1.19 21.33
N CYS A 211 4.97 0.23 21.98
CA CYS A 211 3.75 0.44 22.77
C CYS A 211 4.12 0.76 24.23
N LYS A 212 3.61 1.87 24.77
CA LYS A 212 3.99 2.41 26.10
C LYS A 212 2.83 2.59 27.07
N ASP A 213 1.63 2.45 26.54
CA ASP A 213 0.34 2.86 27.10
C ASP A 213 -0.71 1.73 27.01
N ALA A 214 -0.29 0.53 26.58
CA ALA A 214 -1.10 -0.67 26.69
C ALA A 214 -1.61 -0.88 28.12
N ILE A 215 -2.89 -1.25 28.22
CA ILE A 215 -3.56 -1.58 29.48
C ILE A 215 -4.18 -2.97 29.42
N ASP A 216 -4.24 -3.65 30.55
CA ASP A 216 -4.94 -4.93 30.67
C ASP A 216 -6.48 -4.75 30.75
N ALA A 217 -7.22 -5.86 30.76
CA ALA A 217 -8.68 -5.87 30.89
C ALA A 217 -9.21 -5.33 32.25
N HIS A 218 -8.32 -4.97 33.17
CA HIS A 218 -8.62 -4.38 34.47
C HIS A 218 -8.18 -2.91 34.56
N GLY A 219 -7.59 -2.35 33.50
CA GLY A 219 -7.10 -0.97 33.43
C GLY A 219 -5.71 -0.75 34.03
N ASN A 220 -4.93 -1.82 34.27
CA ASN A 220 -3.55 -1.68 34.72
C ASN A 220 -2.61 -1.50 33.53
N ASN A 221 -1.66 -0.57 33.64
CA ASN A 221 -0.62 -0.40 32.62
C ASN A 221 0.22 -1.67 32.46
N LEU A 222 0.42 -2.09 31.22
CA LEU A 222 1.34 -3.16 30.84
C LEU A 222 2.77 -2.61 30.62
N PRO A 223 3.81 -3.46 30.67
CA PRO A 223 5.17 -3.06 30.33
C PRO A 223 5.32 -2.59 28.88
N GLU A 224 6.32 -1.76 28.62
CA GLU A 224 6.71 -1.36 27.25
C GLU A 224 6.99 -2.62 26.40
N SER A 225 6.46 -2.64 25.18
CA SER A 225 6.53 -3.80 24.27
C SER A 225 6.56 -3.37 22.80
N GLU A 226 6.92 -4.31 21.93
CA GLU A 226 6.87 -4.15 20.47
C GLU A 226 5.41 -4.06 20.01
N ALA A 227 5.04 -2.97 19.35
CA ALA A 227 3.65 -2.69 18.98
C ALA A 227 3.19 -3.52 17.77
N ASP A 228 3.94 -3.42 16.67
CA ASP A 228 3.60 -4.01 15.37
C ASP A 228 3.39 -5.54 15.44
N PRO A 229 4.25 -6.34 16.12
CA PRO A 229 4.02 -7.78 16.25
C PRO A 229 2.74 -8.14 17.02
N LEU A 230 2.34 -7.32 18.01
CA LEU A 230 1.09 -7.51 18.75
C LEU A 230 -0.13 -7.20 17.86
N THR A 231 -0.06 -6.14 17.06
CA THR A 231 -1.11 -5.79 16.07
C THR A 231 -1.26 -6.90 15.03
N VAL A 232 -0.16 -7.43 14.48
CA VAL A 232 -0.21 -8.54 13.49
C VAL A 232 -0.77 -9.83 14.09
N ASP A 233 -0.39 -10.18 15.33
CA ASP A 233 -0.95 -11.34 16.04
C ASP A 233 -2.45 -11.17 16.35
N PHE A 234 -2.88 -9.96 16.74
CA PHE A 234 -4.29 -9.63 16.94
C PHE A 234 -5.12 -9.73 15.64
N ILE A 235 -4.60 -9.19 14.53
CA ILE A 235 -5.21 -9.32 13.20
C ILE A 235 -5.32 -10.81 12.83
N GLY A 236 -4.23 -11.57 12.92
CA GLY A 236 -4.20 -13.00 12.61
C GLY A 236 -5.26 -13.79 13.39
N LYS A 237 -5.30 -13.63 14.72
CA LYS A 237 -6.31 -14.26 15.59
C LYS A 237 -7.73 -13.86 15.25
N THR A 238 -7.96 -12.59 14.93
CA THR A 238 -9.29 -12.09 14.52
C THR A 238 -9.74 -12.76 13.23
N LEU A 239 -8.86 -12.87 12.23
CA LEU A 239 -9.16 -13.55 10.97
C LEU A 239 -9.41 -15.06 11.15
N ASP A 240 -8.68 -15.72 12.05
CA ASP A 240 -8.87 -17.16 12.36
C ASP A 240 -10.20 -17.45 13.07
N VAL A 241 -10.65 -16.56 13.96
CA VAL A 241 -11.94 -16.67 14.65
C VAL A 241 -13.08 -16.32 13.71
N GLU A 242 -13.00 -15.17 13.04
CA GLU A 242 -14.10 -14.65 12.25
C GLU A 242 -14.26 -15.37 10.91
N ARG A 243 -13.16 -15.75 10.25
CA ARG A 243 -13.12 -16.34 8.89
C ARG A 243 -13.99 -15.52 7.91
N PRO A 244 -13.62 -14.25 7.65
CA PRO A 244 -14.39 -13.38 6.77
C PRO A 244 -14.28 -13.80 5.30
N ASP A 245 -15.25 -13.34 4.51
CA ASP A 245 -15.30 -13.48 3.05
C ASP A 245 -14.63 -12.26 2.34
N LEU A 246 -14.41 -11.16 3.07
CA LEU A 246 -13.69 -9.94 2.67
C LEU A 246 -13.07 -9.24 3.90
N VAL A 247 -11.86 -8.71 3.77
CA VAL A 247 -11.32 -7.70 4.68
C VAL A 247 -11.40 -6.30 4.05
N VAL A 248 -11.79 -5.30 4.82
CA VAL A 248 -11.72 -3.89 4.42
C VAL A 248 -10.80 -3.13 5.35
N LEU A 249 -9.78 -2.48 4.79
CA LEU A 249 -8.86 -1.58 5.50
C LEU A 249 -9.37 -0.14 5.36
N THR A 250 -9.81 0.50 6.45
CA THR A 250 -10.42 1.84 6.44
C THR A 250 -9.44 2.98 6.75
N GLY A 251 -8.23 2.91 6.19
CA GLY A 251 -7.21 3.95 6.32
C GLY A 251 -6.40 3.90 7.62
N ASP A 252 -5.35 4.73 7.66
CA ASP A 252 -4.35 4.84 8.73
C ASP A 252 -3.75 3.49 9.13
N GLN A 253 -3.43 2.72 8.09
CA GLN A 253 -2.73 1.47 8.21
C GLN A 253 -1.24 1.70 8.55
N LEU A 254 -0.70 2.86 8.17
CA LEU A 254 0.68 3.28 8.43
C LEU A 254 0.74 4.43 9.44
N HIS A 255 1.83 4.51 10.20
CA HIS A 255 2.12 5.64 11.08
C HIS A 255 2.63 6.86 10.27
N HIS A 256 2.42 8.09 10.78
CA HIS A 256 2.92 9.34 10.16
C HIS A 256 4.45 9.54 10.24
N ASP A 257 5.16 8.60 10.87
CA ASP A 257 6.61 8.66 11.10
C ASP A 257 7.24 7.31 10.70
N ILE A 258 7.18 7.04 9.39
CA ILE A 258 7.78 5.87 8.75
C ILE A 258 8.81 6.31 7.72
N SER A 259 9.81 5.46 7.53
CA SER A 259 10.92 5.70 6.59
C SER A 259 10.82 4.84 5.32
N ASP A 260 10.02 3.78 5.37
CA ASP A 260 9.65 2.94 4.22
C ASP A 260 8.20 2.45 4.38
N SER A 261 7.31 2.88 3.47
CA SER A 261 5.89 2.53 3.49
C SER A 261 5.63 1.07 3.12
N GLN A 262 6.46 0.48 2.26
CA GLN A 262 6.22 -0.88 1.76
C GLN A 262 6.40 -1.93 2.86
N SER A 263 7.46 -1.82 3.67
CA SER A 263 7.73 -2.73 4.79
C SER A 263 6.63 -2.66 5.85
N ALA A 264 6.10 -1.46 6.13
CA ALA A 264 4.98 -1.26 7.04
C ALA A 264 3.68 -1.87 6.47
N LEU A 265 3.34 -1.54 5.22
CA LEU A 265 2.14 -2.03 4.54
C LEU A 265 2.12 -3.55 4.38
N PHE A 266 3.26 -4.16 4.09
CA PHE A 266 3.41 -5.61 3.96
C PHE A 266 3.08 -6.36 5.26
N LYS A 267 3.36 -5.79 6.44
CA LYS A 267 2.97 -6.38 7.73
C LYS A 267 1.46 -6.41 7.94
N VAL A 268 0.73 -5.39 7.47
CA VAL A 268 -0.75 -5.32 7.55
C VAL A 268 -1.40 -6.41 6.70
N VAL A 269 -0.95 -6.54 5.45
CA VAL A 269 -1.60 -7.40 4.44
C VAL A 269 -1.13 -8.85 4.46
N ALA A 270 0.06 -9.16 4.98
CA ALA A 270 0.55 -10.54 5.11
C ALA A 270 -0.43 -11.50 5.81
N PRO A 271 -0.96 -11.22 7.02
CA PRO A 271 -1.90 -12.14 7.69
C PRO A 271 -3.22 -12.33 6.92
N ILE A 272 -3.58 -11.40 6.02
CA ILE A 272 -4.77 -11.50 5.16
C ILE A 272 -4.47 -12.41 3.95
N ILE A 273 -3.32 -12.17 3.30
CA ILE A 273 -2.83 -12.90 2.13
C ILE A 273 -2.53 -14.37 2.46
N ASP A 274 -1.88 -14.64 3.59
CA ASP A 274 -1.59 -16.00 4.09
C ASP A 274 -2.86 -16.85 4.24
N ARG A 275 -4.00 -16.20 4.51
CA ARG A 275 -5.32 -16.83 4.66
C ARG A 275 -6.12 -16.86 3.36
N SER A 276 -5.57 -16.35 2.26
CA SER A 276 -6.21 -16.24 0.95
C SER A 276 -7.53 -15.45 0.96
N ILE A 277 -7.63 -14.45 1.84
CA ILE A 277 -8.83 -13.63 2.00
C ILE A 277 -8.76 -12.42 1.05
N PRO A 278 -9.79 -12.17 0.22
CA PRO A 278 -9.87 -10.94 -0.59
C PRO A 278 -9.86 -9.70 0.30
N PHE A 279 -9.21 -8.62 -0.16
CA PHE A 279 -9.19 -7.36 0.58
C PHE A 279 -9.35 -6.12 -0.29
N ALA A 280 -9.92 -5.08 0.30
CA ALA A 280 -10.03 -3.74 -0.25
C ALA A 280 -9.53 -2.71 0.78
N ALA A 281 -9.02 -1.57 0.32
CA ALA A 281 -8.48 -0.52 1.17
C ALA A 281 -8.87 0.87 0.67
N VAL A 282 -9.08 1.78 1.62
CA VAL A 282 -9.03 3.24 1.43
C VAL A 282 -7.87 3.80 2.24
N PHE A 283 -7.37 4.98 1.85
CA PHE A 283 -6.31 5.67 2.60
C PHE A 283 -6.89 6.57 3.68
N GLY A 284 -6.15 6.67 4.78
CA GLY A 284 -6.35 7.69 5.80
C GLY A 284 -5.38 8.86 5.67
N ASN A 285 -5.37 9.75 6.67
CA ASN A 285 -4.49 10.92 6.66
C ASN A 285 -3.03 10.52 6.94
N HIS A 286 -2.75 9.76 8.02
CA HIS A 286 -1.41 9.35 8.40
C HIS A 286 -0.75 8.44 7.37
N ASP A 287 -1.53 7.67 6.59
CA ASP A 287 -1.00 6.86 5.47
C ASP A 287 -0.18 7.67 4.45
N SER A 288 -0.34 9.00 4.39
CA SER A 288 0.38 9.89 3.47
C SER A 288 1.08 11.07 4.17
N GLU A 289 1.21 11.05 5.48
CA GLU A 289 1.92 12.06 6.27
C GLU A 289 3.36 11.62 6.54
N GLY A 290 4.31 12.53 6.31
CA GLY A 290 5.74 12.31 6.57
C GLY A 290 6.63 12.58 5.35
N ILE A 291 7.94 12.72 5.60
CA ILE A 291 8.90 13.18 4.57
C ILE A 291 9.29 12.06 3.59
N HIS A 292 9.29 10.81 4.06
CA HIS A 292 9.76 9.63 3.33
C HIS A 292 8.63 8.67 2.94
N VAL A 293 7.38 9.07 3.20
CA VAL A 293 6.19 8.27 2.91
C VAL A 293 5.88 8.28 1.42
N LEU A 294 5.56 7.11 0.87
CA LEU A 294 5.16 6.98 -0.53
C LEU A 294 3.83 7.71 -0.78
N SER A 295 3.67 8.29 -1.96
CA SER A 295 2.37 8.86 -2.34
C SER A 295 1.27 7.78 -2.39
N ARG A 296 0.02 8.16 -2.15
CA ARG A 296 -1.14 7.23 -2.22
C ARG A 296 -1.21 6.46 -3.54
N MET A 297 -0.81 7.09 -4.66
CA MET A 297 -0.71 6.41 -5.96
C MET A 297 0.38 5.33 -5.99
N ALA A 298 1.55 5.60 -5.40
CA ALA A 298 2.63 4.60 -5.29
C ALA A 298 2.23 3.45 -4.35
N GLN A 299 1.55 3.74 -3.23
CA GLN A 299 1.03 2.71 -2.33
C GLN A 299 -0.10 1.90 -2.98
N MET A 300 -1.01 2.53 -3.72
CA MET A 300 -2.03 1.85 -4.51
C MET A 300 -1.39 0.91 -5.54
N SER A 301 -0.33 1.35 -6.22
CA SER A 301 0.44 0.49 -7.13
C SER A 301 1.05 -0.74 -6.42
N ILE A 302 1.56 -0.59 -5.20
CA ILE A 302 2.01 -1.72 -4.38
C ILE A 302 0.85 -2.68 -4.09
N LEU A 303 -0.29 -2.17 -3.59
CA LEU A 303 -1.48 -2.98 -3.29
C LEU A 303 -2.00 -3.73 -4.52
N GLN A 304 -2.03 -3.08 -5.68
CA GLN A 304 -2.52 -3.69 -6.92
C GLN A 304 -1.67 -4.86 -7.44
N ASN A 305 -0.40 -4.94 -7.03
CA ASN A 305 0.49 -6.05 -7.36
C ASN A 305 0.50 -7.18 -6.32
N LEU A 306 -0.32 -7.09 -5.26
CA LEU A 306 -0.48 -8.14 -4.27
C LEU A 306 -1.61 -9.12 -4.61
N PRO A 307 -1.47 -10.41 -4.26
CA PRO A 307 -2.55 -11.38 -4.42
C PRO A 307 -3.75 -11.01 -3.55
N PHE A 308 -4.95 -11.39 -3.99
CA PHE A 308 -6.23 -11.14 -3.30
C PHE A 308 -6.65 -9.66 -3.16
N ASN A 309 -5.88 -8.72 -3.70
CA ASN A 309 -6.23 -7.31 -3.84
C ASN A 309 -7.51 -7.09 -4.67
N LEU A 310 -8.36 -6.18 -4.21
CA LEU A 310 -9.52 -5.65 -4.94
C LEU A 310 -9.50 -4.11 -5.06
N CYS A 311 -8.41 -3.44 -4.67
CA CYS A 311 -8.28 -1.99 -4.72
C CYS A 311 -8.11 -1.46 -6.15
N GLU A 312 -8.63 -0.25 -6.38
CA GLU A 312 -8.43 0.51 -7.61
C GLU A 312 -8.09 1.97 -7.29
N PRO A 313 -7.26 2.66 -8.09
CA PRO A 313 -6.99 4.09 -7.90
C PRO A 313 -8.25 4.96 -8.07
N GLY A 314 -9.25 4.47 -8.82
CA GLY A 314 -10.41 5.24 -9.25
C GLY A 314 -10.18 6.02 -10.56
N PRO A 315 -11.16 6.80 -11.03
CA PRO A 315 -11.03 7.56 -12.27
C PRO A 315 -10.12 8.77 -12.13
N GLU A 316 -9.22 9.01 -13.10
CA GLU A 316 -8.23 10.10 -13.09
C GLU A 316 -8.79 11.53 -12.95
N HIS A 317 -10.10 11.71 -13.20
CA HIS A 317 -10.79 13.01 -13.14
C HIS A 317 -11.57 13.22 -11.83
N VAL A 318 -11.47 12.29 -10.88
CA VAL A 318 -12.09 12.34 -9.55
C VAL A 318 -11.00 12.62 -8.53
N ASP A 319 -11.26 13.53 -7.58
CA ASP A 319 -10.27 13.90 -6.57
C ASP A 319 -9.99 12.74 -5.59
N GLY A 320 -8.72 12.52 -5.24
CA GLY A 320 -8.29 11.47 -4.32
C GLY A 320 -8.06 10.10 -5.00
N ILE A 321 -7.34 9.21 -4.32
CA ILE A 321 -6.94 7.89 -4.83
C ILE A 321 -7.61 6.79 -3.99
N GLY A 322 -8.31 5.86 -4.63
CA GLY A 322 -9.11 4.85 -3.92
C GLY A 322 -10.62 5.07 -4.03
N ASN A 323 -11.09 5.85 -5.01
CA ASN A 323 -12.50 6.03 -5.31
C ASN A 323 -13.00 4.90 -6.24
N PHE A 324 -13.53 3.81 -5.68
CA PHE A 324 -13.99 2.64 -6.46
C PHE A 324 -15.23 1.96 -5.84
N CYS A 325 -15.78 0.96 -6.53
CA CYS A 325 -16.87 0.15 -5.98
C CYS A 325 -16.73 -1.34 -6.31
N LEU A 326 -17.18 -2.19 -5.40
CA LEU A 326 -17.17 -3.65 -5.55
C LEU A 326 -18.59 -4.21 -5.41
N GLN A 327 -18.91 -5.23 -6.19
CA GLN A 327 -20.20 -5.93 -6.09
C GLN A 327 -20.05 -7.28 -5.40
N ILE A 328 -20.92 -7.55 -4.42
CA ILE A 328 -21.11 -8.90 -3.88
C ILE A 328 -22.24 -9.55 -4.67
N LEU A 329 -21.94 -10.65 -5.35
CA LEU A 329 -22.86 -11.39 -6.19
C LEU A 329 -23.57 -12.50 -5.40
N ALA A 330 -24.67 -12.99 -5.96
CA ALA A 330 -25.32 -14.21 -5.54
C ALA A 330 -24.39 -15.45 -5.64
N PRO A 331 -24.70 -16.55 -4.95
CA PRO A 331 -23.95 -17.80 -5.07
C PRO A 331 -23.81 -18.23 -6.53
N ALA A 332 -22.63 -18.76 -6.88
CA ALA A 332 -22.36 -19.25 -8.23
C ALA A 332 -23.37 -20.35 -8.63
N PRO A 333 -23.81 -20.41 -9.91
CA PRO A 333 -23.29 -19.68 -11.07
C PRO A 333 -23.96 -18.32 -11.36
N SER A 334 -24.85 -17.83 -10.49
CA SER A 334 -25.58 -16.58 -10.73
C SER A 334 -24.66 -15.37 -10.83
N GLN A 335 -24.96 -14.41 -11.71
CA GLN A 335 -24.24 -13.13 -11.80
C GLN A 335 -25.03 -11.95 -11.21
N LEU A 336 -26.15 -12.21 -10.53
CA LEU A 336 -26.96 -11.19 -9.86
C LEU A 336 -26.16 -10.49 -8.75
N PRO A 337 -25.97 -9.15 -8.81
CA PRO A 337 -25.49 -8.39 -7.68
C PRO A 337 -26.52 -8.36 -6.54
N LEU A 338 -26.06 -8.56 -5.31
CA LEU A 338 -26.86 -8.49 -4.08
C LEU A 338 -26.47 -7.30 -3.19
N SER A 339 -25.27 -6.75 -3.38
CA SER A 339 -24.78 -5.57 -2.67
C SER A 339 -23.73 -4.82 -3.49
N THR A 340 -23.68 -3.49 -3.35
CA THR A 340 -22.51 -2.68 -3.76
C THR A 340 -21.82 -2.14 -2.51
N LEU A 341 -20.49 -2.27 -2.48
CA LEU A 341 -19.60 -1.61 -1.53
C LEU A 341 -18.93 -0.43 -2.26
N TYR A 342 -19.04 0.78 -1.73
CA TYR A 342 -18.38 1.98 -2.25
C TYR A 342 -17.18 2.32 -1.37
N PHE A 343 -16.08 2.74 -1.98
CA PHE A 343 -14.82 3.11 -1.33
C PHE A 343 -14.47 4.53 -1.77
N LEU A 344 -14.12 5.41 -0.83
CA LEU A 344 -13.80 6.81 -1.10
C LEU A 344 -12.55 7.27 -0.34
N ASP A 345 -11.72 8.07 -1.02
CA ASP A 345 -10.62 8.80 -0.40
C ASP A 345 -11.16 10.07 0.29
N THR A 346 -11.06 10.16 1.62
CA THR A 346 -11.48 11.34 2.38
C THR A 346 -10.43 12.45 2.45
N HIS A 347 -9.33 12.34 1.72
CA HIS A 347 -8.17 13.25 1.77
C HIS A 347 -7.44 13.13 3.12
N GLY A 348 -6.79 14.21 3.56
CA GLY A 348 -6.05 14.28 4.81
C GLY A 348 -6.14 15.66 5.43
N GLN A 349 -5.21 16.01 6.33
CA GLN A 349 -5.20 17.35 6.94
C GLN A 349 -4.89 18.46 5.91
N ILE A 350 -5.60 19.59 6.01
CA ILE A 350 -5.36 20.78 5.19
C ILE A 350 -4.03 21.40 5.59
N SER A 351 -3.00 21.27 4.74
CA SER A 351 -1.69 21.90 4.92
C SER A 351 -1.81 23.41 5.17
N SER A 352 -1.72 23.82 6.43
CA SER A 352 -1.82 25.22 6.86
C SER A 352 -0.70 25.59 7.83
N LYS A 353 -0.38 26.89 7.93
CA LYS A 353 0.58 27.43 8.92
C LYS A 353 -0.06 27.74 10.28
N ILE A 354 -1.25 27.21 10.54
CA ILE A 354 -2.06 27.48 11.73
C ILE A 354 -1.87 26.32 12.70
N HIS A 355 -1.96 26.60 14.01
CA HIS A 355 -1.97 25.56 15.03
C HIS A 355 -3.30 24.79 14.93
N ASN A 356 -3.22 23.46 14.78
CA ASN A 356 -4.33 22.54 14.50
C ASN A 356 -4.96 22.79 13.10
N PRO A 357 -4.41 22.22 12.02
CA PRO A 357 -5.08 22.21 10.71
C PRO A 357 -6.41 21.43 10.78
N ASP A 358 -7.41 21.90 10.03
CA ASP A 358 -8.66 21.16 9.82
C ASP A 358 -8.44 20.01 8.82
N TYR A 359 -9.32 19.02 8.82
CA TYR A 359 -9.32 17.97 7.79
C TYR A 359 -9.92 18.50 6.48
N ASP A 360 -9.44 17.99 5.35
CA ASP A 360 -10.03 18.31 4.06
C ASP A 360 -11.33 17.49 3.85
N HIS A 361 -12.19 17.98 2.96
CA HIS A 361 -13.53 17.44 2.72
C HIS A 361 -13.61 16.67 1.41
N ILE A 362 -14.54 15.71 1.35
CA ILE A 362 -14.93 15.02 0.11
C ILE A 362 -15.37 16.05 -0.94
N LYS A 363 -14.75 16.02 -2.11
CA LYS A 363 -14.92 17.01 -3.19
C LYS A 363 -16.18 16.73 -4.01
N GLN A 364 -16.71 17.77 -4.65
CA GLN A 364 -17.88 17.64 -5.52
C GLN A 364 -17.69 16.59 -6.62
N SER A 365 -16.48 16.47 -7.19
CA SER A 365 -16.14 15.44 -8.20
C SER A 365 -16.39 14.01 -7.68
N GLN A 366 -16.10 13.74 -6.41
CA GLN A 366 -16.34 12.46 -5.76
C GLN A 366 -17.82 12.24 -5.45
N ILE A 367 -18.55 13.29 -5.06
CA ILE A 367 -20.00 13.23 -4.83
C ILE A 367 -20.74 12.94 -6.14
N ASP A 368 -20.35 13.62 -7.22
CA ASP A 368 -20.90 13.43 -8.57
C ASP A 368 -20.59 12.02 -9.08
N TRP A 369 -19.31 11.58 -9.01
CA TRP A 369 -18.91 10.22 -9.37
C TRP A 369 -19.65 9.14 -8.59
N PHE A 370 -19.78 9.30 -7.26
CA PHE A 370 -20.50 8.37 -6.41
C PHE A 370 -21.98 8.29 -6.82
N THR A 371 -22.61 9.43 -7.03
CA THR A 371 -24.03 9.55 -7.42
C THR A 371 -24.27 8.89 -8.78
N ASP A 372 -23.46 9.22 -9.79
CA ASP A 372 -23.57 8.66 -11.14
C ASP A 372 -23.30 7.16 -11.16
N THR A 373 -22.25 6.69 -10.46
CA THR A 373 -21.92 5.27 -10.33
C THR A 373 -23.07 4.50 -9.67
N SER A 374 -23.59 5.03 -8.57
CA SER A 374 -24.70 4.41 -7.83
C SER A 374 -26.00 4.37 -8.65
N GLN A 375 -26.34 5.45 -9.35
CA GLN A 375 -27.49 5.49 -10.26
C GLN A 375 -27.33 4.55 -11.45
N ALA A 376 -26.12 4.39 -12.00
CA ALA A 376 -25.82 3.41 -13.03
C ALA A 376 -26.01 1.96 -12.53
N GLN A 377 -25.52 1.64 -11.33
CA GLN A 377 -25.70 0.31 -10.72
C GLN A 377 -27.17 0.00 -10.42
N ARG A 378 -27.96 0.97 -9.92
CA ARG A 378 -29.42 0.80 -9.77
C ARG A 378 -30.10 0.57 -11.12
N SER A 379 -29.79 1.41 -12.12
CA SER A 379 -30.36 1.32 -13.47
C SER A 379 -30.04 0.01 -14.19
N ALA A 380 -28.87 -0.59 -13.94
CA ALA A 380 -28.52 -1.91 -14.46
C ALA A 380 -29.41 -3.00 -13.87
N ARG A 381 -29.56 -3.03 -12.54
CA ARG A 381 -30.40 -4.02 -11.83
C ARG A 381 -31.88 -3.96 -12.21
N ASP A 382 -32.42 -2.75 -12.41
CA ASP A 382 -33.82 -2.57 -12.78
C ASP A 382 -34.12 -3.10 -14.19
N LYS A 383 -33.17 -2.99 -15.14
CA LYS A 383 -33.29 -3.53 -16.50
C LYS A 383 -33.35 -5.05 -16.54
N ASP A 384 -32.64 -5.72 -15.63
CA ASP A 384 -32.66 -7.19 -15.51
C ASP A 384 -33.95 -7.72 -14.87
N GLY A 385 -34.94 -6.86 -14.60
CA GLY A 385 -36.18 -7.21 -13.91
C GLY A 385 -35.97 -7.60 -12.45
N ASN A 386 -34.76 -7.39 -11.92
CA ASN A 386 -34.28 -7.98 -10.68
C ASN A 386 -34.39 -6.99 -9.51
N ASN A 387 -35.61 -6.48 -9.31
CA ASN A 387 -35.93 -5.56 -8.22
C ASN A 387 -36.02 -6.31 -6.88
N ASN A 388 -34.87 -6.84 -6.45
CA ASN A 388 -34.71 -7.55 -5.20
C ASN A 388 -34.83 -6.55 -4.03
N ARG A 389 -35.85 -6.75 -3.20
CA ARG A 389 -36.15 -5.95 -2.00
C ARG A 389 -35.07 -6.01 -0.90
N PHE A 390 -34.02 -6.79 -1.09
CA PHE A 390 -32.93 -7.02 -0.13
C PHE A 390 -31.56 -6.59 -0.66
N TYR A 391 -31.51 -5.66 -1.62
CA TYR A 391 -30.24 -5.05 -2.04
C TYR A 391 -29.72 -4.11 -0.94
N LEU A 392 -28.50 -4.35 -0.48
CA LEU A 392 -27.85 -3.51 0.54
C LEU A 392 -26.65 -2.79 -0.07
N SER A 393 -26.58 -1.47 0.07
CA SER A 393 -25.40 -0.70 -0.33
C SER A 393 -24.65 -0.25 0.92
N LEU A 394 -23.32 -0.39 0.93
CA LEU A 394 -22.46 0.07 2.02
C LEU A 394 -21.40 1.02 1.46
N ALA A 395 -20.93 1.97 2.26
CA ALA A 395 -19.80 2.81 1.93
C ALA A 395 -18.69 2.67 2.98
N PHE A 396 -17.45 2.83 2.55
CA PHE A 396 -16.23 2.79 3.36
C PHE A 396 -15.36 4.00 3.03
N LEU A 397 -14.86 4.66 4.06
CA LEU A 397 -13.97 5.81 3.97
C LEU A 397 -13.06 5.82 5.20
N HIS A 398 -12.12 6.77 5.31
CA HIS A 398 -11.37 6.95 6.55
C HIS A 398 -12.00 8.01 7.45
N ILE A 399 -11.86 9.30 7.12
CA ILE A 399 -12.23 10.43 8.00
C ILE A 399 -13.77 10.55 8.10
N PRO A 400 -14.36 10.56 9.31
CA PRO A 400 -15.81 10.58 9.51
C PRO A 400 -16.43 11.86 8.97
N LEU A 401 -17.68 11.75 8.53
CA LEU A 401 -18.44 12.89 8.05
C LEU A 401 -18.80 13.83 9.22
N PRO A 402 -19.00 15.15 8.99
CA PRO A 402 -19.29 16.11 10.05
C PRO A 402 -20.48 15.73 10.94
N GLU A 403 -21.46 15.01 10.38
CA GLU A 403 -22.63 14.47 11.08
C GLU A 403 -22.28 13.57 12.27
N PHE A 404 -21.11 12.92 12.29
CA PHE A 404 -20.65 12.09 13.42
C PHE A 404 -20.44 12.90 14.72
N SER A 405 -20.33 14.23 14.59
CA SER A 405 -20.25 15.16 15.72
C SER A 405 -21.60 15.43 16.39
N ASP A 406 -22.73 15.00 15.81
CA ASP A 406 -24.06 15.23 16.40
C ASP A 406 -24.23 14.43 17.71
N HIS A 407 -24.45 15.14 18.81
CA HIS A 407 -24.72 14.58 20.13
C HIS A 407 -26.05 13.83 20.23
N HIS A 408 -26.94 13.95 19.24
CA HIS A 408 -28.20 13.21 19.15
C HIS A 408 -28.07 11.83 18.51
N LEU A 409 -26.89 11.45 17.99
CA LEU A 409 -26.65 10.12 17.44
C LEU A 409 -26.85 9.01 18.48
N SER A 410 -27.65 8.01 18.11
CA SER A 410 -27.94 6.86 18.97
C SER A 410 -26.84 5.80 18.87
N ILE A 411 -25.93 5.78 19.84
CA ILE A 411 -24.92 4.73 19.99
C ILE A 411 -25.62 3.40 20.30
N ARG A 412 -25.53 2.42 19.38
CA ARG A 412 -26.13 1.08 19.57
C ARG A 412 -25.21 0.09 20.28
N ASN A 413 -23.91 0.17 20.03
CA ASN A 413 -22.83 -0.65 20.60
C ASN A 413 -21.56 0.20 20.64
N GLY A 414 -20.54 -0.26 21.38
CA GLY A 414 -19.29 0.48 21.58
C GLY A 414 -19.39 1.53 22.69
N HIS A 415 -18.27 2.21 22.96
CA HIS A 415 -18.17 3.31 23.92
C HIS A 415 -17.43 4.44 23.24
N LYS A 416 -17.97 5.67 23.19
CA LYS A 416 -17.25 6.81 22.62
C LYS A 416 -16.22 7.35 23.60
N ARG A 417 -14.95 7.00 23.41
CA ARG A 417 -13.83 7.46 24.25
C ARG A 417 -13.30 8.82 23.81
N GLU A 418 -13.32 9.07 22.50
CA GLU A 418 -12.77 10.27 21.87
C GLU A 418 -13.83 11.02 21.04
N PRO A 419 -13.69 12.35 20.86
CA PRO A 419 -14.50 13.08 19.88
C PRO A 419 -14.18 12.57 18.46
N PRO A 420 -15.12 12.67 17.51
CA PRO A 420 -14.84 12.32 16.13
C PRO A 420 -14.00 13.44 15.52
N GLU A 421 -12.85 13.09 14.95
CA GLU A 421 -12.01 14.05 14.23
C GLU A 421 -12.35 14.03 12.75
N GLY A 422 -12.78 15.17 12.20
CA GLY A 422 -13.21 15.28 10.81
C GLY A 422 -13.36 16.73 10.37
N PRO A 423 -13.66 16.98 9.08
CA PRO A 423 -13.69 18.33 8.51
C PRO A 423 -14.80 19.18 9.14
N HIS A 424 -14.53 20.47 9.39
CA HIS A 424 -15.60 21.38 9.80
C HIS A 424 -16.51 21.77 8.62
N PHE A 425 -16.01 21.66 7.38
CA PHE A 425 -16.79 21.93 6.18
C PHE A 425 -17.66 20.73 5.79
N ASN A 426 -18.97 20.92 5.79
CA ASN A 426 -19.91 19.89 5.35
C ASN A 426 -20.22 19.99 3.84
N SER A 427 -19.65 19.07 3.07
CA SER A 427 -19.85 18.93 1.62
C SER A 427 -21.22 18.35 1.21
N GLN A 428 -22.11 18.06 2.17
CA GLN A 428 -23.41 17.42 1.98
C GLN A 428 -23.31 15.99 1.42
N PHE A 429 -22.19 15.29 1.64
CA PHE A 429 -22.04 13.91 1.19
C PHE A 429 -23.01 12.93 1.92
N TYR A 430 -23.37 13.20 3.18
CA TYR A 430 -24.41 12.45 3.89
C TYR A 430 -25.75 12.46 3.12
N ASP A 431 -26.17 13.62 2.60
CA ASP A 431 -27.38 13.75 1.79
C ASP A 431 -27.31 12.93 0.49
N ALA A 432 -26.11 12.82 -0.11
CA ALA A 432 -25.90 11.94 -1.26
C ALA A 432 -26.03 10.47 -0.85
N LEU A 433 -25.36 10.02 0.22
CA LEU A 433 -25.46 8.65 0.74
C LEU A 433 -26.92 8.25 1.04
N ALA A 434 -27.68 9.14 1.71
CA ALA A 434 -29.08 8.92 2.04
C ALA A 434 -29.98 8.85 0.79
N ARG A 435 -29.84 9.80 -0.14
CA ARG A 435 -30.59 9.82 -1.42
C ARG A 435 -30.30 8.59 -2.28
N GLU A 436 -29.07 8.10 -2.23
CA GLU A 436 -28.59 6.96 -3.00
C GLU A 436 -28.87 5.61 -2.31
N GLY A 437 -29.48 5.62 -1.12
CA GLY A 437 -29.93 4.41 -0.42
C GLY A 437 -28.81 3.58 0.21
N ILE A 438 -27.72 4.23 0.61
CA ILE A 438 -26.66 3.56 1.38
C ILE A 438 -27.21 3.20 2.76
N SER A 439 -27.00 1.96 3.19
CA SER A 439 -27.58 1.39 4.40
C SER A 439 -26.66 1.52 5.63
N ALA A 440 -25.35 1.54 5.40
CA ALA A 440 -24.33 1.69 6.43
C ALA A 440 -23.06 2.34 5.88
N LEU A 441 -22.36 3.09 6.74
CA LEU A 441 -21.06 3.70 6.49
C LEU A 441 -20.05 3.14 7.51
N GLY A 442 -18.92 2.61 7.03
CA GLY A 442 -17.76 2.27 7.85
C GLY A 442 -16.68 3.33 7.73
N CYS A 443 -16.10 3.76 8.85
CA CYS A 443 -15.06 4.78 8.92
C CYS A 443 -13.99 4.49 9.99
N GLY A 444 -12.82 5.10 9.84
CA GLY A 444 -11.87 5.41 10.91
C GLY A 444 -12.01 6.89 11.30
N PRO A 445 -10.91 7.56 11.69
CA PRO A 445 -10.33 7.28 13.00
C PRO A 445 -11.42 7.49 14.05
N VAL A 446 -12.01 6.37 14.46
CA VAL A 446 -12.77 6.31 15.70
C VAL A 446 -12.23 5.08 16.39
N ASN A 447 -11.47 5.27 17.47
CA ASN A 447 -10.76 4.21 18.21
C ASN A 447 -11.68 3.22 18.95
N ASP A 448 -12.96 3.18 18.56
CA ASP A 448 -14.03 2.34 19.08
C ASP A 448 -14.91 1.87 17.90
N ILE A 449 -15.46 0.65 17.96
CA ILE A 449 -16.21 0.06 16.84
C ILE A 449 -17.57 0.76 16.64
N TYR A 450 -17.77 1.39 15.47
CA TYR A 450 -19.08 1.90 15.03
C TYR A 450 -19.53 1.28 13.71
N GLY A 451 -20.79 0.87 13.68
CA GLY A 451 -21.57 0.75 12.45
C GLY A 451 -22.85 1.55 12.65
N TYR A 452 -22.95 2.73 12.02
CA TYR A 452 -24.18 3.52 12.05
C TYR A 452 -25.12 3.02 10.95
N PRO A 453 -26.31 2.46 11.29
CA PRO A 453 -27.35 2.26 10.29
C PRO A 453 -27.85 3.65 9.86
N LEU A 454 -27.73 3.96 8.58
CA LEU A 454 -28.31 5.18 8.02
C LEU A 454 -29.84 5.07 8.09
N PRO A 455 -30.59 6.16 8.36
CA PRO A 455 -32.05 6.12 8.35
C PRO A 455 -32.56 5.78 6.95
N GLY A 456 -33.30 4.67 6.84
CA GLY A 456 -33.99 4.24 5.61
C GLY A 456 -35.46 4.61 5.58
#